data_AF-A0A6I9YJY5-F1
#
_entry.id   AF-A0A6I9YJY5-F1
#
_cell.length_a   1.000
_cell.length_b   1.000
_cell.length_c   1.000
_cell.angle_alpha   90.00
_cell.angle_beta   90.00
_cell.angle_gamma   90.00
#
_symmetry.space_group_name_H-M   'P 1'
#
loop_
_entity.id
_entity.type
_entity.pdbx_description
1 polymer ?
#
loop_
_entity_poly.entity_id
_entity_poly.type
_entity_poly.pdbx_seq_one_letter_code
_entity_poly.pdbx_strand_id
1 'polypeptide(L)'
;MPPPQPSPSPSPPVPLQPLSSCGPWEMRERLGTGGFGNVLRWQHKETGEQIAIKQCRQELSLRNRERWCLEIQIMKRLNHPNVVAARDVPEGMQNVTPNDLPLLAMEYCQGGDLRRHLNQFENCCGLREKEILILLSDIASALRYLHENRIIHRDLKPENIVLQQGEERLIHKIIDLGYAKELDQGSLCTSFVGTLQYLAPELLEQQKYTVTVDYWSFGTLAFECITGFRPFLPSSQPVQWHAKVRQKSELDIVVFEDLSGEVKFSNKLPYPNNLNSVLADRLEKWLQMMLKWHPRQRGTHPVYGTNGCFKALDDILNVKLVHILNMVTGSTHVYPLAEGETLQSIKIKIEADTGIPEQNQELLQEGGLVLFPEKHDAQYLTDIKLNDATAADTNLFFLFDGRKVAYESQISPRPHPESINYILQDPKRNFSFLQLRKVWGQVWHAIRSLNEDFNQLQKGQRAAMRNLLRHNSTLSKMKNAMASLSQQLKAKLDFFKTSIQIDLEKYNEQIEFGITSEKLLLAWKEMEQTVELCGRVSCNSLKIRFATVE
;
A
#
# COMPACT_ATOMS: atom_id res chain seq x y z
N MET A 1 -41.72 -3.69 31.53
CA MET A 1 -41.07 -2.37 31.39
C MET A 1 -41.99 -1.47 30.58
N PRO A 2 -42.19 -0.20 30.95
CA PRO A 2 -42.95 0.75 30.15
C PRO A 2 -42.21 1.07 28.84
N PRO A 3 -42.90 1.54 27.78
CA PRO A 3 -42.24 1.89 26.52
C PRO A 3 -41.28 3.07 26.70
N PRO A 4 -40.19 3.13 25.92
CA PRO A 4 -39.23 4.22 25.99
C PRO A 4 -39.89 5.55 25.57
N GLN A 5 -39.62 6.60 26.32
CA GLN A 5 -40.03 7.96 25.94
C GLN A 5 -39.33 8.39 24.65
N PRO A 6 -40.00 9.16 23.77
CA PRO A 6 -39.37 9.72 22.59
C PRO A 6 -38.23 10.66 22.99
N SER A 7 -37.08 10.49 22.35
CA SER A 7 -35.89 11.35 22.48
C SER A 7 -36.25 12.82 22.18
N PRO A 8 -35.65 13.79 22.89
CA PRO A 8 -35.88 15.20 22.60
C PRO A 8 -35.45 15.50 21.15
N SER A 9 -36.28 16.28 20.46
CA SER A 9 -36.00 16.78 19.12
C SER A 9 -34.63 17.48 19.07
N PRO A 10 -33.90 17.41 17.94
CA PRO A 10 -32.64 18.12 17.80
C PRO A 10 -32.89 19.61 18.03
N SER A 11 -32.14 20.20 18.95
CA SER A 11 -32.08 21.65 19.15
C SER A 11 -31.84 22.34 17.80
N PRO A 12 -32.51 23.47 17.51
CA PRO A 12 -32.30 24.19 16.26
C PRO A 12 -30.82 24.54 16.09
N PRO A 13 -30.29 24.53 14.85
CA PRO A 13 -28.90 24.91 14.61
C PRO A 13 -28.66 26.29 15.22
N VAL A 14 -27.62 26.39 16.05
CA VAL A 14 -27.12 27.67 16.56
C VAL A 14 -26.89 28.60 15.36
N PRO A 15 -27.40 29.84 15.37
CA PRO A 15 -27.18 30.76 14.26
C PRO A 15 -25.68 30.91 14.01
N LEU A 16 -25.24 30.65 12.76
CA LEU A 16 -23.89 30.97 12.31
C LEU A 16 -23.67 32.47 12.57
N GLN A 17 -22.66 32.81 13.37
CA GLN A 17 -22.21 34.20 13.54
C GLN A 17 -22.01 34.84 12.16
N PRO A 18 -22.32 36.14 11.98
CA PRO A 18 -22.13 36.80 10.69
C PRO A 18 -20.69 36.59 10.21
N LEU A 19 -20.55 36.12 8.96
CA LEU A 19 -19.27 35.89 8.29
C LEU A 19 -18.44 37.17 8.36
N SER A 20 -17.46 37.21 9.25
CA SER A 20 -16.49 38.29 9.33
C SER A 20 -15.70 38.32 8.01
N SER A 21 -15.56 39.51 7.42
CA SER A 21 -14.80 39.73 6.20
C SER A 21 -13.72 40.76 6.47
N CYS A 22 -12.60 40.64 5.75
CA CYS A 22 -11.50 41.59 5.79
C CYS A 22 -11.03 41.81 4.36
N GLY A 23 -11.48 42.91 3.76
CA GLY A 23 -11.30 43.15 2.32
C GLY A 23 -11.81 41.97 1.47
N PRO A 24 -10.98 41.40 0.56
CA PRO A 24 -11.38 40.29 -0.30
C PRO A 24 -11.38 38.92 0.41
N TRP A 25 -11.01 38.83 1.69
CA TRP A 25 -10.99 37.58 2.44
C TRP A 25 -12.28 37.36 3.22
N GLU A 26 -12.90 36.20 3.02
CA GLU A 26 -14.05 35.73 3.79
C GLU A 26 -13.63 34.68 4.80
N MET A 27 -14.03 34.89 6.06
CA MET A 27 -13.97 33.83 7.07
C MET A 27 -14.92 32.71 6.68
N ARG A 28 -14.49 31.47 6.86
CA ARG A 28 -15.27 30.26 6.57
C ARG A 28 -15.46 29.46 7.86
N GLU A 29 -15.46 28.14 7.77
CA GLU A 29 -15.62 27.28 8.93
C GLU A 29 -14.40 27.28 9.86
N ARG A 30 -14.66 26.84 11.10
CA ARG A 30 -13.62 26.58 12.09
C ARG A 30 -12.98 25.22 11.81
N LEU A 31 -11.66 25.19 11.73
CA LEU A 31 -10.87 23.98 11.48
C LEU A 31 -10.54 23.22 12.77
N GLY A 32 -10.30 23.95 13.86
CA GLY A 32 -9.90 23.34 15.13
C GLY A 32 -10.01 24.32 16.30
N THR A 33 -9.93 23.79 17.51
CA THR A 33 -9.84 24.57 18.75
C THR A 33 -8.67 24.02 19.56
N GLY A 34 -7.64 24.84 19.79
CA GLY A 34 -6.46 24.48 20.59
C GLY A 34 -6.42 25.21 21.94
N GLY A 35 -5.40 24.91 22.75
CA GLY A 35 -5.24 25.49 24.09
C GLY A 35 -5.11 27.02 24.12
N PHE A 36 -4.57 27.62 23.05
CA PHE A 36 -4.44 29.08 22.91
C PHE A 36 -5.58 29.73 22.10
N GLY A 37 -6.40 28.97 21.36
CA GLY A 37 -7.55 29.52 20.64
C GLY A 37 -7.98 28.83 19.34
N ASN A 38 -8.59 29.66 18.50
CA ASN A 38 -9.25 29.43 17.22
C ASN A 38 -8.32 29.07 16.05
N VAL A 39 -8.51 27.96 15.31
CA VAL A 39 -8.03 27.89 13.91
C VAL A 39 -9.23 28.04 12.98
N LEU A 40 -9.20 29.03 12.10
CA LEU A 40 -10.29 29.37 11.17
C LEU A 40 -9.78 29.29 9.73
N ARG A 41 -10.61 28.78 8.82
CA ARG A 41 -10.33 28.86 7.38
C ARG A 41 -10.74 30.24 6.86
N TRP A 42 -9.91 30.81 6.01
CA TRP A 42 -10.20 32.03 5.26
C TRP A 42 -10.01 31.76 3.78
N GLN A 43 -10.83 32.39 2.95
CA GLN A 43 -10.80 32.24 1.50
C GLN A 43 -10.85 33.59 0.81
N HIS A 44 -9.93 33.82 -0.12
CA HIS A 44 -9.95 34.99 -0.97
C HIS A 44 -11.04 34.83 -2.04
N LYS A 45 -11.97 35.79 -2.15
CA LYS A 45 -13.13 35.66 -3.06
C LYS A 45 -12.74 35.59 -4.53
N GLU A 46 -11.74 36.37 -4.93
CA GLU A 46 -11.37 36.51 -6.35
C GLU A 46 -10.41 35.41 -6.83
N THR A 47 -9.32 35.15 -6.11
CA THR A 47 -8.32 34.14 -6.48
C THR A 47 -8.70 32.72 -6.07
N GLY A 48 -9.65 32.57 -5.14
CA GLY A 48 -9.99 31.28 -4.54
C GLY A 48 -8.93 30.73 -3.57
N GLU A 49 -7.87 31.48 -3.30
CA GLU A 49 -6.79 31.12 -2.36
C GLU A 49 -7.36 30.87 -0.96
N GLN A 50 -6.80 29.86 -0.27
CA GLN A 50 -7.26 29.46 1.06
C GLN A 50 -6.10 29.45 2.05
N ILE A 51 -6.34 30.02 3.23
CA ILE A 51 -5.39 30.06 4.34
C ILE A 51 -6.06 29.61 5.64
N ALA A 52 -5.26 29.12 6.58
CA ALA A 52 -5.67 28.84 7.94
C ALA A 52 -5.07 29.89 8.87
N ILE A 53 -5.91 30.51 9.70
CA ILE A 53 -5.47 31.52 10.68
C ILE A 53 -5.70 30.99 12.08
N LYS A 54 -4.62 30.85 12.84
CA LYS A 54 -4.66 30.58 14.28
C LYS A 54 -4.69 31.92 15.00
N GLN A 55 -5.72 32.12 15.82
CA GLN A 55 -5.94 33.33 16.62
C GLN A 55 -6.12 32.99 18.10
N CYS A 56 -5.52 33.79 18.96
CA CYS A 56 -5.70 33.67 20.40
C CYS A 56 -7.00 34.35 20.85
N ARG A 57 -7.79 33.70 21.71
CA ARG A 57 -9.12 34.21 22.12
C ARG A 57 -9.17 34.84 23.51
N GLN A 58 -8.11 34.68 24.32
CA GLN A 58 -8.12 35.06 25.72
C GLN A 58 -6.94 35.98 26.03
N GLU A 59 -7.08 36.76 27.10
CA GLU A 59 -5.92 37.38 27.74
C GLU A 59 -4.97 36.27 28.19
N LEU A 60 -3.78 36.25 27.60
CA LEU A 60 -2.74 35.29 27.95
C LEU A 60 -1.95 35.82 29.16
N SER A 61 -1.62 34.93 30.09
CA SER A 61 -0.56 35.20 31.06
C SER A 61 0.75 35.52 30.31
N LEU A 62 1.66 36.27 30.95
CA LEU A 62 2.95 36.64 30.35
C LEU A 62 3.69 35.44 29.74
N ARG A 63 3.74 34.32 30.50
CA ARG A 63 4.35 33.06 30.05
C ARG A 63 3.67 32.46 28.81
N ASN A 64 2.35 32.56 28.71
CA ASN A 64 1.60 32.05 27.56
C ASN A 64 1.73 32.97 26.34
N ARG A 65 1.86 34.29 26.55
CA ARG A 65 2.17 35.25 25.49
C ARG A 65 3.55 35.00 24.89
N GLU A 66 4.56 34.75 25.72
CA GLU A 66 5.90 34.37 25.25
C GLU A 66 5.87 33.08 24.42
N ARG A 67 5.11 32.07 24.88
CA ARG A 67 4.92 30.81 24.13
C ARG A 67 4.24 31.03 22.78
N TRP A 68 3.23 31.89 22.73
CA TRP A 68 2.54 32.24 21.48
C TRP A 68 3.47 32.92 20.48
N CYS A 69 4.24 33.92 20.93
CA CYS A 69 5.23 34.58 20.08
C CYS A 69 6.32 33.62 19.60
N LEU A 70 6.79 32.72 20.49
CA LEU A 70 7.77 31.69 20.14
C LEU A 70 7.23 30.73 19.08
N GLU A 71 5.97 30.29 19.19
CA GLU A 71 5.33 29.43 18.17
C GLU A 71 5.35 30.11 16.80
N ILE A 72 4.96 31.38 16.72
CA ILE A 72 4.97 32.15 15.48
C ILE A 72 6.39 32.29 14.92
N GLN A 73 7.37 32.59 15.78
CA GLN A 73 8.77 32.73 15.39
C GLN A 73 9.32 31.41 14.83
N ILE A 74 9.04 30.29 15.50
CA ILE A 74 9.44 28.96 15.02
C ILE A 74 8.79 28.70 13.66
N MET A 75 7.46 28.82 13.56
CA MET A 75 6.72 28.54 12.32
C MET A 75 7.23 29.37 11.13
N LYS A 76 7.57 30.66 11.33
CA LYS A 76 8.12 31.53 10.28
C LYS A 76 9.52 31.12 9.80
N ARG A 77 10.30 30.39 10.61
CA ARG A 77 11.65 29.93 10.25
C ARG A 77 11.62 28.57 9.55
N LEU A 78 10.56 27.78 9.68
CA LEU A 78 10.48 26.45 9.11
C LEU A 78 10.04 26.46 7.66
N ASN A 79 10.74 25.67 6.83
CA ASN A 79 10.39 25.45 5.44
C ASN A 79 10.70 24.00 5.06
N HIS A 80 9.67 23.15 5.02
CA HIS A 80 9.81 21.73 4.70
C HIS A 80 8.51 21.20 4.06
N PRO A 81 8.55 20.32 3.05
CA PRO A 81 7.34 19.83 2.37
C PRO A 81 6.34 19.15 3.32
N ASN A 82 6.82 18.51 4.39
CA ASN A 82 5.99 17.80 5.38
C ASN A 82 5.77 18.58 6.70
N VAL A 83 6.03 19.89 6.72
CA VAL A 83 5.63 20.79 7.81
C VAL A 83 4.76 21.89 7.21
N VAL A 84 3.66 22.25 7.88
CA VAL A 84 2.80 23.34 7.38
C VAL A 84 3.56 24.65 7.37
N ALA A 85 3.57 25.33 6.22
CA ALA A 85 4.25 26.60 6.05
C ALA A 85 3.45 27.75 6.68
N ALA A 86 4.16 28.63 7.38
CA ALA A 86 3.63 29.95 7.72
C ALA A 86 3.40 30.78 6.45
N ARG A 87 2.38 31.63 6.48
CA ARG A 87 2.03 32.59 5.43
C ARG A 87 2.04 34.00 6.00
N ASP A 88 2.10 34.98 5.12
CA ASP A 88 1.89 36.36 5.52
C ASP A 88 0.45 36.56 5.98
N VAL A 89 0.27 37.37 7.03
CA VAL A 89 -1.06 37.75 7.52
C VAL A 89 -1.61 38.79 6.55
N PRO A 90 -2.79 38.59 5.95
CA PRO A 90 -3.37 39.57 5.04
C PRO A 90 -3.52 40.95 5.67
N GLU A 91 -3.34 42.00 4.86
CA GLU A 91 -3.44 43.38 5.31
C GLU A 91 -4.80 43.67 5.97
N GLY A 92 -4.79 44.39 7.08
CA GLY A 92 -5.99 44.72 7.86
C GLY A 92 -6.54 43.59 8.73
N MET A 93 -6.10 42.34 8.55
CA MET A 93 -6.64 41.19 9.28
C MET A 93 -6.28 41.17 10.77
N GLN A 94 -5.13 41.75 11.11
CA GLN A 94 -4.71 41.97 12.49
C GLN A 94 -5.64 42.93 13.24
N ASN A 95 -6.39 43.80 12.54
CA ASN A 95 -7.33 44.73 13.16
C ASN A 95 -8.71 44.09 13.46
N VAL A 96 -8.95 42.88 12.94
CA VAL A 96 -10.21 42.13 13.11
C VAL A 96 -10.14 41.22 14.35
N THR A 97 -8.97 41.11 15.00
CA THR A 97 -8.81 40.29 16.20
C THR A 97 -9.19 41.01 17.48
N PRO A 98 -9.72 40.30 18.48
CA PRO A 98 -10.15 40.90 19.74
C PRO A 98 -8.98 41.30 20.67
N ASN A 99 -7.73 41.02 20.31
CA ASN A 99 -6.54 41.35 21.11
C ASN A 99 -5.36 41.78 20.22
N ASP A 100 -4.36 42.41 20.84
CA ASP A 100 -3.11 42.86 20.19
C ASP A 100 -2.10 41.72 19.95
N LEU A 101 -2.53 40.46 20.05
CA LEU A 101 -1.65 39.31 19.83
C LEU A 101 -1.52 39.03 18.34
N PRO A 102 -0.29 38.77 17.84
CA PRO A 102 -0.08 38.54 16.42
C PRO A 102 -0.82 37.30 15.95
N LEU A 103 -1.39 37.36 14.74
CA LEU A 103 -1.97 36.20 14.07
C LEU A 103 -0.89 35.27 13.51
N LEU A 104 -1.21 33.98 13.46
CA LEU A 104 -0.44 32.99 12.71
C LEU A 104 -1.24 32.56 11.48
N ALA A 105 -0.91 33.12 10.32
CA ALA A 105 -1.40 32.66 9.04
C ALA A 105 -0.56 31.47 8.55
N MET A 106 -1.21 30.47 7.97
CA MET A 106 -0.62 29.22 7.50
C MET A 106 -1.28 28.79 6.20
N GLU A 107 -0.61 27.94 5.42
CA GLU A 107 -1.26 27.26 4.31
C GLU A 107 -2.44 26.41 4.80
N TYR A 108 -3.53 26.41 4.03
CA TYR A 108 -4.69 25.56 4.30
C TYR A 108 -4.52 24.17 3.68
N CYS A 109 -4.65 23.12 4.50
CA CYS A 109 -4.55 21.73 4.07
C CYS A 109 -5.92 21.11 3.77
N GLN A 110 -6.20 20.84 2.50
CA GLN A 110 -7.55 20.51 2.00
C GLN A 110 -8.09 19.13 2.44
N GLY A 111 -7.20 18.17 2.74
CA GLY A 111 -7.58 16.82 3.16
C GLY A 111 -8.13 16.75 4.58
N GLY A 112 -7.97 17.80 5.39
CA GLY A 112 -8.28 17.76 6.82
C GLY A 112 -7.22 16.99 7.62
N ASP A 113 -7.53 16.66 8.86
CA ASP A 113 -6.60 15.98 9.77
C ASP A 113 -6.60 14.44 9.62
N LEU A 114 -5.54 13.80 10.11
CA LEU A 114 -5.39 12.34 10.07
C LEU A 114 -6.40 11.64 10.98
N ARG A 115 -6.83 12.25 12.09
CA ARG A 115 -7.88 11.67 12.94
C ARG A 115 -9.18 11.47 12.16
N ARG A 116 -9.55 12.41 11.28
CA ARG A 116 -10.70 12.27 10.38
C ARG A 116 -10.59 11.02 9.51
N HIS A 117 -9.41 10.73 8.95
CA HIS A 117 -9.16 9.55 8.12
C HIS A 117 -9.19 8.25 8.94
N LEU A 118 -8.61 8.24 10.14
CA LEU A 118 -8.67 7.09 11.04
C LEU A 118 -10.10 6.79 11.54
N ASN A 119 -10.98 7.80 11.56
CA ASN A 119 -12.38 7.65 11.95
C ASN A 119 -13.30 7.20 10.80
N GLN A 120 -12.81 7.17 9.56
CA GLN A 120 -13.55 6.57 8.44
C GLN A 120 -13.79 5.08 8.75
N PHE A 121 -15.01 4.60 8.53
CA PHE A 121 -15.40 3.26 8.98
C PHE A 121 -14.63 2.17 8.23
N GLU A 122 -14.23 2.42 7.00
CA GLU A 122 -13.41 1.54 6.19
C GLU A 122 -12.00 1.32 6.74
N ASN A 123 -11.54 2.22 7.61
CA ASN A 123 -10.22 2.21 8.24
C ASN A 123 -10.27 1.67 9.69
N CYS A 124 -11.40 1.08 10.12
CA CYS A 124 -11.58 0.57 11.48
C CYS A 124 -10.57 -0.53 11.88
N CYS A 125 -9.93 -1.19 10.90
CA CYS A 125 -8.85 -2.16 11.09
C CYS A 125 -7.53 -1.68 10.45
N GLY A 126 -7.29 -0.37 10.47
CA GLY A 126 -6.10 0.27 9.91
C GLY A 126 -6.28 0.81 8.48
N LEU A 127 -5.39 1.72 8.09
CA LEU A 127 -5.27 2.30 6.76
C LEU A 127 -4.74 1.27 5.74
N ARG A 128 -4.84 1.55 4.43
CA ARG A 128 -4.24 0.69 3.41
C ARG A 128 -2.71 0.80 3.45
N GLU A 129 -2.02 -0.27 3.03
CA GLU A 129 -0.54 -0.34 3.02
C GLU A 129 0.13 0.90 2.40
N LYS A 130 -0.35 1.31 1.23
CA LYS A 130 0.16 2.49 0.53
C LYS A 130 0.06 3.77 1.37
N GLU A 131 -1.08 3.97 2.04
CA GLU A 131 -1.31 5.15 2.86
C GLU A 131 -0.39 5.14 4.09
N ILE A 132 -0.16 3.96 4.67
CA ILE A 132 0.78 3.76 5.78
C ILE A 132 2.21 4.12 5.35
N LEU A 133 2.67 3.64 4.19
CA LEU A 133 4.03 3.92 3.71
C LEU A 133 4.24 5.41 3.41
N ILE A 134 3.25 6.07 2.80
CA ILE A 134 3.28 7.51 2.54
C ILE A 134 3.33 8.29 3.85
N LEU A 135 2.49 7.94 4.82
CA LEU A 135 2.47 8.56 6.15
C LEU A 135 3.81 8.38 6.87
N LEU A 136 4.36 7.18 6.88
CA LEU A 136 5.63 6.88 7.53
C LEU A 136 6.77 7.70 6.91
N SER A 137 6.83 7.76 5.58
CA SER A 137 7.81 8.56 4.84
C SER A 137 7.69 10.06 5.15
N ASP A 138 6.49 10.62 4.97
CA ASP A 138 6.22 12.05 5.15
C ASP A 138 6.51 12.51 6.59
N ILE A 139 6.04 11.76 7.59
CA ILE A 139 6.17 12.14 9.00
C ILE A 139 7.58 11.89 9.54
N ALA A 140 8.26 10.83 9.09
CA ALA A 140 9.67 10.64 9.42
C ALA A 140 10.54 11.77 8.87
N SER A 141 10.28 12.19 7.62
CA SER A 141 10.96 13.33 7.00
C SER A 141 10.73 14.62 7.78
N ALA A 142 9.47 14.92 8.14
CA ALA A 142 9.11 16.07 8.95
C ALA A 142 9.79 16.09 10.33
N LEU A 143 9.76 14.98 11.07
CA LEU A 143 10.37 14.89 12.39
C LEU A 143 11.88 15.04 12.33
N ARG A 144 12.53 14.42 11.33
CA ARG A 144 13.97 14.56 11.11
C ARG A 144 14.34 16.03 10.90
N TYR A 145 13.61 16.73 10.04
CA TYR A 145 13.79 18.17 9.81
C TYR A 145 13.61 19.01 11.08
N LEU A 146 12.58 18.74 11.89
CA LEU A 146 12.37 19.44 13.16
C LEU A 146 13.54 19.19 14.13
N HIS A 147 13.98 17.95 14.27
CA HIS A 147 15.05 17.56 15.20
C HIS A 147 16.41 18.13 14.78
N GLU A 148 16.71 18.19 13.48
CA GLU A 148 17.88 18.87 12.90
C GLU A 148 17.87 20.37 13.19
N ASN A 149 16.69 20.99 13.14
CA ASN A 149 16.47 22.38 13.55
C ASN A 149 16.32 22.57 15.07
N ARG A 150 16.69 21.55 15.86
CA ARG A 150 16.69 21.58 17.34
C ARG A 150 15.32 21.83 17.97
N ILE A 151 14.25 21.40 17.30
CA ILE A 151 12.85 21.55 17.73
C ILE A 151 12.29 20.17 18.08
N ILE A 152 11.76 20.02 19.31
CA ILE A 152 10.99 18.84 19.72
C ILE A 152 9.50 19.18 19.66
N HIS A 153 8.68 18.34 19.03
CA HIS A 153 7.24 18.60 18.83
C HIS A 153 6.42 18.44 20.13
N ARG A 154 6.62 17.33 20.87
CA ARG A 154 6.02 16.98 22.17
C ARG A 154 4.52 16.66 22.21
N ASP A 155 3.73 17.04 21.20
CA ASP A 155 2.31 16.67 21.11
C ASP A 155 1.96 16.05 19.74
N LEU A 156 2.82 15.16 19.23
CA LEU A 156 2.55 14.52 17.94
C LEU A 156 1.41 13.51 18.10
N LYS A 157 0.36 13.66 17.31
CA LYS A 157 -0.88 12.86 17.36
C LYS A 157 -1.64 13.01 16.03
N PRO A 158 -2.63 12.15 15.73
CA PRO A 158 -3.37 12.24 14.48
C PRO A 158 -4.06 13.58 14.23
N GLU A 159 -4.52 14.27 15.29
CA GLU A 159 -5.13 15.60 15.16
C GLU A 159 -4.13 16.69 14.73
N ASN A 160 -2.82 16.46 14.94
CA ASN A 160 -1.74 17.38 14.59
C ASN A 160 -1.01 16.98 13.29
N ILE A 161 -1.61 16.10 12.50
CA ILE A 161 -1.17 15.77 11.14
C ILE A 161 -2.31 16.12 10.20
N VAL A 162 -2.06 17.02 9.26
CA VAL A 162 -3.02 17.40 8.22
C VAL A 162 -2.56 16.90 6.86
N LEU A 163 -3.53 16.66 5.97
CA LEU A 163 -3.28 16.15 4.65
C LEU A 163 -3.51 17.27 3.62
N GLN A 164 -2.51 17.52 2.78
CA GLN A 164 -2.61 18.44 1.66
C GLN A 164 -2.75 17.66 0.36
N GLN A 165 -3.65 18.11 -0.53
CA GLN A 165 -3.76 17.56 -1.88
C GLN A 165 -2.53 17.99 -2.70
N GLY A 166 -1.67 17.04 -3.03
CA GLY A 166 -0.63 17.19 -4.05
C GLY A 166 -1.13 16.80 -5.43
N GLU A 167 -0.26 16.91 -6.43
CA GLU A 167 -0.60 16.57 -7.83
C GLU A 167 -0.95 15.09 -8.00
N GLU A 168 -0.18 14.19 -7.37
CA GLU A 168 -0.35 12.73 -7.53
C GLU A 168 -0.87 12.03 -6.27
N ARG A 169 -0.68 12.63 -5.09
CA ARG A 169 -1.01 12.01 -3.79
C ARG A 169 -1.38 13.02 -2.72
N LEU A 170 -1.99 12.54 -1.65
CA LEU A 170 -2.08 13.27 -0.38
C LEU A 170 -0.70 13.33 0.28
N ILE A 171 -0.36 14.50 0.81
CA ILE A 171 0.91 14.79 1.51
C ILE A 171 0.60 15.04 2.97
N HIS A 172 1.20 14.28 3.88
CA HIS A 172 1.05 14.49 5.31
C HIS A 172 1.98 15.60 5.78
N LYS A 173 1.44 16.54 6.55
CA LYS A 173 2.16 17.67 7.11
C LYS A 173 1.90 17.79 8.61
N ILE A 174 2.96 18.02 9.38
CA ILE A 174 2.87 18.32 10.81
C ILE A 174 2.37 19.77 11.00
N ILE A 175 1.46 19.97 11.96
CA ILE A 175 0.98 21.27 12.45
C ILE A 175 1.18 21.40 13.96
N ASP A 176 0.88 22.58 14.49
CA ASP A 176 0.75 22.89 15.93
C ASP A 176 2.04 22.70 16.74
N LEU A 177 2.98 23.61 16.52
CA LEU A 177 4.21 23.73 17.30
C LEU A 177 4.02 24.55 18.60
N GLY A 178 2.77 24.78 19.05
CA GLY A 178 2.48 25.53 20.29
C GLY A 178 2.99 24.85 21.56
N TYR A 179 3.22 23.53 21.48
CA TYR A 179 3.94 22.77 22.49
C TYR A 179 5.36 22.43 22.07
N ALA A 180 5.92 23.01 21.02
CA ALA A 180 7.30 22.74 20.66
C ALA A 180 8.28 23.45 21.62
N LYS A 181 9.55 23.00 21.66
CA LYS A 181 10.61 23.68 22.42
C LYS A 181 11.94 23.61 21.68
N GLU A 182 12.67 24.73 21.67
CA GLU A 182 14.07 24.82 21.19
C GLU A 182 15.05 24.28 22.24
N LEU A 183 16.06 23.52 21.81
CA LEU A 183 17.00 22.83 22.70
C LEU A 183 18.04 23.74 23.39
N ASP A 184 18.22 24.98 22.93
CA ASP A 184 19.33 25.86 23.31
C ASP A 184 19.18 26.52 24.71
N GLN A 185 18.02 26.40 25.38
CA GLN A 185 17.77 26.99 26.69
C GLN A 185 18.05 26.03 27.88
N GLY A 186 19.27 25.48 27.98
CA GLY A 186 19.69 24.68 29.14
C GLY A 186 19.10 23.28 29.18
N SER A 187 19.58 22.43 28.27
CA SER A 187 19.04 21.12 27.90
C SER A 187 18.84 20.16 29.09
N LEU A 188 17.61 20.09 29.60
CA LEU A 188 16.86 18.96 30.20
C LEU A 188 15.49 19.52 30.64
N CYS A 189 14.39 19.03 30.06
CA CYS A 189 13.09 19.72 30.09
C CYS A 189 12.07 19.05 31.06
N THR A 190 11.22 19.82 31.77
CA THR A 190 10.34 19.34 32.86
C THR A 190 8.84 19.73 32.74
N SER A 191 8.35 20.16 31.57
CA SER A 191 6.95 20.61 31.41
C SER A 191 5.98 19.49 31.03
N PHE A 192 4.89 19.33 31.79
CA PHE A 192 3.74 18.46 31.47
C PHE A 192 2.84 19.12 30.41
N VAL A 193 2.93 18.67 29.15
CA VAL A 193 2.11 19.13 28.02
C VAL A 193 1.84 17.94 27.10
N GLY A 194 0.66 17.90 26.46
CA GLY A 194 0.32 16.90 25.43
C GLY A 194 -0.95 16.10 25.71
N THR A 195 -1.35 15.31 24.72
CA THR A 195 -2.52 14.44 24.78
C THR A 195 -2.13 13.09 25.38
N LEU A 196 -2.66 12.77 26.57
CA LEU A 196 -2.24 11.64 27.42
C LEU A 196 -2.06 10.32 26.66
N GLN A 197 -2.83 10.09 25.61
CA GLN A 197 -2.87 8.83 24.88
C GLN A 197 -1.69 8.62 23.90
N TYR A 198 -0.91 9.65 23.59
CA TYR A 198 0.30 9.59 22.74
C TYR A 198 1.56 10.02 23.49
N LEU A 199 1.42 10.30 24.78
CA LEU A 199 2.46 10.90 25.59
C LEU A 199 3.48 9.84 26.01
N ALA A 200 4.77 10.17 25.87
CA ALA A 200 5.85 9.30 26.31
C ALA A 200 5.82 9.11 27.85
N PRO A 201 6.16 7.92 28.38
CA PRO A 201 6.10 7.65 29.82
C PRO A 201 6.89 8.63 30.69
N GLU A 202 8.07 9.06 30.23
CA GLU A 202 8.93 10.00 30.97
C GLU A 202 8.29 11.38 31.20
N LEU A 203 7.33 11.78 30.36
CA LEU A 203 6.57 13.02 30.53
C LEU A 203 5.51 12.88 31.63
N LEU A 204 4.92 11.68 31.79
CA LEU A 204 4.01 11.36 32.90
C LEU A 204 4.76 11.28 34.24
N GLU A 205 5.99 10.77 34.20
CA GLU A 205 6.87 10.65 35.36
C GLU A 205 7.56 11.98 35.74
N GLN A 206 7.26 13.07 35.03
CA GLN A 206 7.88 14.40 35.20
C GLN A 206 9.41 14.38 35.16
N GLN A 207 9.97 13.42 34.43
CA GLN A 207 11.41 13.29 34.25
C GLN A 207 11.92 14.20 33.15
N LYS A 208 13.22 14.42 33.15
CA LYS A 208 13.89 15.15 32.08
C LYS A 208 13.87 14.29 30.79
N TYR A 209 13.51 14.91 29.68
CA TYR A 209 13.29 14.21 28.40
C TYR A 209 14.13 14.77 27.23
N THR A 210 14.12 14.05 26.10
CA THR A 210 14.86 14.38 24.87
C THR A 210 13.97 14.23 23.62
N VAL A 211 14.53 14.30 22.40
CA VAL A 211 13.82 14.04 21.12
C VAL A 211 13.09 12.69 21.09
N THR A 212 13.50 11.74 21.93
CA THR A 212 12.90 10.40 22.04
C THR A 212 11.43 10.41 22.47
N VAL A 213 10.90 11.51 23.00
CA VAL A 213 9.45 11.63 23.25
C VAL A 213 8.65 11.63 21.96
N ASP A 214 9.16 12.28 20.90
CA ASP A 214 8.51 12.29 19.59
C ASP A 214 8.59 10.91 18.93
N TYR A 215 9.61 10.09 19.24
CA TYR A 215 9.69 8.71 18.75
C TYR A 215 8.58 7.83 19.31
N TRP A 216 8.25 8.00 20.59
CA TRP A 216 7.12 7.30 21.19
C TRP A 216 5.80 7.73 20.55
N SER A 217 5.58 9.04 20.42
CA SER A 217 4.37 9.57 19.79
C SER A 217 4.26 9.11 18.34
N PHE A 218 5.35 9.08 17.58
CA PHE A 218 5.35 8.57 16.21
C PHE A 218 5.11 7.06 16.14
N GLY A 219 5.72 6.27 17.02
CA GLY A 219 5.48 4.82 17.08
C GLY A 219 4.04 4.47 17.45
N THR A 220 3.45 5.19 18.42
CA THR A 220 2.06 4.97 18.84
C THR A 220 1.07 5.35 17.74
N LEU A 221 1.36 6.45 17.02
CA LEU A 221 0.61 6.90 15.86
C LEU A 221 0.71 5.91 14.69
N ALA A 222 1.92 5.48 14.34
CA ALA A 222 2.15 4.50 13.28
C ALA A 222 1.43 3.17 13.56
N PHE A 223 1.50 2.68 14.80
CA PHE A 223 0.78 1.49 15.22
C PHE A 223 -0.74 1.63 15.02
N GLU A 224 -1.32 2.77 15.42
CA GLU A 224 -2.74 3.05 15.24
C GLU A 224 -3.14 3.15 13.77
N CYS A 225 -2.31 3.75 12.93
CA CYS A 225 -2.53 3.77 11.48
C CYS A 225 -2.52 2.36 10.87
N ILE A 226 -1.70 1.45 11.39
CA ILE A 226 -1.61 0.06 10.90
C ILE A 226 -2.79 -0.80 11.39
N THR A 227 -3.24 -0.60 12.62
CA THR A 227 -4.17 -1.54 13.30
C THR A 227 -5.58 -0.99 13.55
N GLY A 228 -5.76 0.32 13.45
CA GLY A 228 -7.01 1.02 13.79
C GLY A 228 -7.18 1.32 15.29
N PHE A 229 -6.23 0.96 16.14
CA PHE A 229 -6.28 1.25 17.58
C PHE A 229 -4.89 1.51 18.18
N ARG A 230 -4.81 2.18 19.33
CA ARG A 230 -3.52 2.50 19.97
C ARG A 230 -2.88 1.27 20.64
N PRO A 231 -1.54 1.21 20.71
CA PRO A 231 -0.82 0.00 21.15
C PRO A 231 -1.04 -0.38 22.61
N PHE A 232 -1.24 0.59 23.50
CA PHE A 232 -1.20 0.32 24.94
C PHE A 232 -2.50 0.75 25.61
N LEU A 233 -3.35 -0.23 25.96
CA LEU A 233 -4.55 -0.11 26.79
C LEU A 233 -5.33 1.22 26.60
N PRO A 234 -5.88 1.48 25.40
CA PRO A 234 -6.41 2.80 25.00
C PRO A 234 -7.56 3.34 25.86
N SER A 235 -8.25 2.49 26.60
CA SER A 235 -9.39 2.81 27.47
C SER A 235 -9.01 2.94 28.97
N SER A 236 -7.76 2.62 29.34
CA SER A 236 -7.33 2.64 30.74
C SER A 236 -7.05 4.07 31.23
N GLN A 237 -7.38 4.34 32.49
CA GLN A 237 -7.02 5.61 33.14
C GLN A 237 -5.49 5.71 33.31
N PRO A 238 -4.89 6.92 33.30
CA PRO A 238 -3.44 7.09 33.26
C PRO A 238 -2.65 6.33 34.34
N VAL A 239 -3.14 6.30 35.58
CA VAL A 239 -2.48 5.59 36.69
C VAL A 239 -2.48 4.08 36.47
N GLN A 240 -3.63 3.52 36.07
CA GLN A 240 -3.77 2.10 35.78
C GLN A 240 -2.99 1.70 34.52
N TRP A 241 -3.03 2.56 33.50
CA TRP A 241 -2.28 2.42 32.27
C TRP A 241 -0.78 2.35 32.57
N HIS A 242 -0.25 3.30 33.34
CA HIS A 242 1.17 3.34 33.68
C HIS A 242 1.59 2.09 34.47
N ALA A 243 0.83 1.70 35.50
CA ALA A 243 1.13 0.53 36.31
C ALA A 243 1.15 -0.79 35.52
N LYS A 244 0.24 -0.96 34.54
CA LYS A 244 0.17 -2.16 33.70
C LYS A 244 1.22 -2.13 32.58
N VAL A 245 1.31 -1.02 31.84
CA VAL A 245 2.17 -0.92 30.65
C VAL A 245 3.65 -0.89 31.04
N ARG A 246 4.01 -0.40 32.23
CA ARG A 246 5.38 -0.47 32.76
C ARG A 246 5.93 -1.91 32.88
N GLN A 247 5.06 -2.92 32.93
CA GLN A 247 5.44 -4.34 33.01
C GLN A 247 5.82 -4.95 31.66
N LYS A 248 5.66 -4.20 30.56
CA LYS A 248 5.98 -4.67 29.21
C LYS A 248 7.46 -5.05 29.08
N SER A 249 7.74 -6.06 28.26
CA SER A 249 9.10 -6.37 27.81
C SER A 249 9.62 -5.29 26.85
N GLU A 250 10.93 -5.26 26.60
CA GLU A 250 11.53 -4.35 25.61
C GLU A 250 11.04 -4.60 24.17
N LEU A 251 10.50 -5.80 23.88
CA LEU A 251 10.02 -6.20 22.56
C LEU A 251 8.50 -6.07 22.39
N ASP A 252 7.73 -5.86 23.46
CA ASP A 252 6.29 -5.78 23.30
C ASP A 252 5.92 -4.50 22.55
N ILE A 253 5.03 -4.60 21.56
CA ILE A 253 4.52 -3.42 20.82
C ILE A 253 3.04 -3.19 21.08
N VAL A 254 2.37 -4.12 21.74
CA VAL A 254 0.96 -4.01 22.09
C VAL A 254 0.69 -4.58 23.49
N VAL A 255 -0.16 -3.90 24.24
CA VAL A 255 -0.76 -4.37 25.49
C VAL A 255 -2.26 -4.11 25.39
N PHE A 256 -3.06 -5.17 25.37
CA PHE A 256 -4.50 -5.09 25.15
C PHE A 256 -5.28 -5.97 26.12
N GLU A 257 -6.55 -5.67 26.28
CA GLU A 257 -7.49 -6.50 27.03
C GLU A 257 -8.25 -7.39 26.04
N ASP A 258 -8.27 -8.70 26.27
CA ASP A 258 -9.00 -9.65 25.43
C ASP A 258 -10.50 -9.68 25.76
N LEU A 259 -11.28 -10.54 25.09
CA LEU A 259 -12.73 -10.63 25.31
C LEU A 259 -13.09 -11.21 26.68
N SER A 260 -12.14 -11.84 27.39
CA SER A 260 -12.32 -12.34 28.75
C SER A 260 -12.02 -11.28 29.82
N GLY A 261 -11.43 -10.15 29.43
CA GLY A 261 -10.98 -9.09 30.35
C GLY A 261 -9.54 -9.25 30.82
N GLU A 262 -8.79 -10.22 30.27
CA GLU A 262 -7.41 -10.45 30.64
C GLU A 262 -6.47 -9.53 29.86
N VAL A 263 -5.46 -8.98 30.53
CA VAL A 263 -4.43 -8.14 29.90
C VAL A 263 -3.36 -9.02 29.27
N LYS A 264 -3.20 -8.89 27.95
CA LYS A 264 -2.20 -9.61 27.15
C LYS A 264 -1.12 -8.65 26.66
N PHE A 265 0.12 -9.14 26.64
CA PHE A 265 1.30 -8.47 26.11
C PHE A 265 1.74 -9.22 24.87
N SER A 266 2.13 -8.51 23.81
CA SER A 266 2.64 -9.16 22.61
C SER A 266 3.69 -8.29 21.92
N ASN A 267 4.71 -8.98 21.40
CA ASN A 267 5.71 -8.42 20.49
C ASN A 267 5.30 -8.53 19.02
N LYS A 268 4.13 -9.13 18.74
CA LYS A 268 3.58 -9.32 17.40
C LYS A 268 2.62 -8.23 16.99
N LEU A 269 2.74 -7.80 15.74
CA LEU A 269 1.80 -6.85 15.15
C LEU A 269 0.42 -7.51 15.02
N PRO A 270 -0.65 -6.92 15.60
CA PRO A 270 -1.97 -7.53 15.58
C PRO A 270 -2.55 -7.73 14.18
N TYR A 271 -3.29 -8.84 14.03
CA TYR A 271 -4.15 -9.11 12.87
C TYR A 271 -5.63 -8.88 13.26
N PRO A 272 -6.47 -8.29 12.40
CA PRO A 272 -6.21 -7.91 11.01
C PRO A 272 -5.46 -6.58 10.87
N ASN A 273 -4.63 -6.50 9.83
CA ASN A 273 -4.04 -5.26 9.31
C ASN A 273 -3.92 -5.40 7.78
N ASN A 274 -3.63 -4.31 7.07
CA ASN A 274 -3.60 -4.29 5.60
C ASN A 274 -2.19 -4.36 5.00
N LEU A 275 -1.17 -4.71 5.80
CA LEU A 275 0.21 -4.85 5.33
C LEU A 275 0.46 -6.24 4.76
N ASN A 276 1.37 -6.33 3.80
CA ASN A 276 1.95 -7.59 3.39
C ASN A 276 2.89 -8.17 4.46
N SER A 277 3.18 -9.46 4.37
CA SER A 277 3.96 -10.21 5.37
C SER A 277 5.35 -9.60 5.63
N VAL A 278 6.07 -9.19 4.58
CA VAL A 278 7.42 -8.63 4.70
C VAL A 278 7.39 -7.28 5.40
N LEU A 279 6.46 -6.40 5.05
CA LEU A 279 6.31 -5.10 5.70
C LEU A 279 5.83 -5.24 7.14
N ALA A 280 4.89 -6.14 7.42
CA ALA A 280 4.42 -6.41 8.77
C ALA A 280 5.59 -6.82 9.68
N ASP A 281 6.41 -7.78 9.26
CA ASP A 281 7.57 -8.26 10.03
C ASP A 281 8.64 -7.19 10.24
N ARG A 282 8.90 -6.35 9.22
CA ARG A 282 9.89 -5.28 9.29
C ARG A 282 9.41 -4.12 10.16
N LEU A 283 8.16 -3.69 9.99
CA LEU A 283 7.56 -2.61 10.78
C LEU A 283 7.32 -3.03 12.23
N GLU A 284 7.04 -4.31 12.51
CA GLU A 284 7.00 -4.86 13.87
C GLU A 284 8.31 -4.59 14.62
N LYS A 285 9.45 -4.96 14.02
CA LYS A 285 10.79 -4.72 14.60
C LYS A 285 11.09 -3.24 14.73
N TRP A 286 10.65 -2.42 13.76
CA TRP A 286 10.80 -0.97 13.84
C TRP A 286 9.98 -0.37 15.00
N LEU A 287 8.74 -0.81 15.18
CA LEU A 287 7.87 -0.39 16.28
C LEU A 287 8.46 -0.77 17.65
N GLN A 288 9.17 -1.89 17.78
CA GLN A 288 9.89 -2.25 19.02
C GLN A 288 10.90 -1.18 19.42
N MET A 289 11.59 -0.57 18.45
CA MET A 289 12.52 0.53 18.72
C MET A 289 11.81 1.82 19.11
N MET A 290 10.67 2.12 18.49
CA MET A 290 9.91 3.36 18.69
C MET A 290 9.11 3.33 20.00
N LEU A 291 8.59 2.16 20.37
CA LEU A 291 7.72 1.93 21.53
C LEU A 291 8.46 1.37 22.74
N LYS A 292 9.79 1.51 22.76
CA LYS A 292 10.63 1.14 23.89
C LYS A 292 10.30 2.00 25.11
N TRP A 293 10.14 1.38 26.28
CA TRP A 293 9.86 2.11 27.51
C TRP A 293 11.06 2.99 27.91
N HIS A 294 12.27 2.42 27.87
CA HIS A 294 13.48 3.11 28.30
C HIS A 294 13.82 4.33 27.40
N PRO A 295 13.80 5.57 27.93
CA PRO A 295 13.84 6.78 27.11
C PRO A 295 15.13 6.91 26.29
N ARG A 296 16.32 6.61 26.88
CA ARG A 296 17.60 6.72 26.15
C ARG A 296 17.86 5.62 25.12
N GLN A 297 17.19 4.47 25.24
CA GLN A 297 17.37 3.35 24.31
C GLN A 297 16.35 3.40 23.17
N ARG A 298 15.24 4.11 23.36
CA ARG A 298 14.21 4.33 22.35
C ARG A 298 14.82 4.99 21.11
N GLY A 299 14.48 4.46 19.94
CA GLY A 299 15.01 4.91 18.65
C GLY A 299 16.46 4.51 18.35
N THR A 300 17.11 3.71 19.21
CA THR A 300 18.46 3.18 18.96
C THR A 300 18.38 1.93 18.08
N HIS A 301 19.07 1.94 16.95
CA HIS A 301 19.18 0.78 16.06
C HIS A 301 20.51 0.05 16.30
N PRO A 302 20.56 -1.30 16.26
CA PRO A 302 21.80 -2.05 16.51
C PRO A 302 22.97 -1.67 15.60
N VAL A 303 22.69 -1.30 14.34
CA VAL A 303 23.72 -0.95 13.33
C VAL A 303 23.95 0.56 13.25
N TYR A 304 22.88 1.37 13.31
CA TYR A 304 22.97 2.82 13.11
C TYR A 304 23.17 3.61 14.41
N GLY A 305 23.14 2.93 15.56
CA GLY A 305 23.31 3.54 16.87
C GLY A 305 22.11 4.40 17.29
N THR A 306 22.38 5.38 18.16
CA THR A 306 21.38 6.29 18.72
C THR A 306 20.74 7.16 17.64
N ASN A 307 19.41 7.32 17.69
CA ASN A 307 18.60 8.00 16.66
C ASN A 307 18.62 7.31 15.28
N GLY A 308 19.09 6.05 15.22
CA GLY A 308 19.12 5.24 14.00
C GLY A 308 17.76 4.78 13.48
N CYS A 309 16.67 5.03 14.22
CA CYS A 309 15.32 4.60 13.84
C CYS A 309 14.82 5.18 12.51
N PHE A 310 15.25 6.40 12.14
CA PHE A 310 14.88 7.00 10.85
C PHE A 310 15.57 6.30 9.69
N LYS A 311 16.86 5.95 9.83
CA LYS A 311 17.59 5.18 8.81
C LYS A 311 17.05 3.76 8.69
N ALA A 312 16.72 3.13 9.80
CA ALA A 312 16.06 1.83 9.80
C ALA A 312 14.69 1.88 9.09
N LEU A 313 13.95 2.98 9.20
CA LEU A 313 12.71 3.16 8.44
C LEU A 313 12.98 3.40 6.95
N ASP A 314 13.99 4.20 6.60
CA ASP A 314 14.41 4.40 5.20
C ASP A 314 14.69 3.04 4.53
N ASP A 315 15.37 2.11 5.21
CA ASP A 315 15.64 0.76 4.69
C ASP A 315 14.36 -0.07 4.43
N ILE A 316 13.30 0.18 5.22
CA ILE A 316 12.00 -0.47 5.04
C ILE A 316 11.25 0.18 3.87
N LEU A 317 11.27 1.51 3.77
CA LEU A 317 10.57 2.25 2.72
C LEU A 317 11.20 2.04 1.33
N ASN A 318 12.51 1.81 1.28
CA ASN A 318 13.25 1.61 0.01
C ASN A 318 13.27 0.16 -0.47
N VAL A 319 12.65 -0.78 0.26
CA VAL A 319 12.61 -2.18 -0.16
C VAL A 319 11.73 -2.34 -1.39
N LYS A 320 12.27 -2.99 -2.43
CA LYS A 320 11.49 -3.37 -3.60
C LYS A 320 10.84 -4.73 -3.34
N LEU A 321 9.53 -4.82 -3.50
CA LEU A 321 8.77 -6.05 -3.23
C LEU A 321 8.12 -6.56 -4.51
N VAL A 322 8.10 -7.89 -4.66
CA VAL A 322 7.34 -8.58 -5.69
C VAL A 322 6.26 -9.41 -5.03
N HIS A 323 5.04 -9.28 -5.53
CA HIS A 323 3.88 -10.01 -5.03
C HIS A 323 3.55 -11.14 -6.01
N ILE A 324 3.42 -12.36 -5.50
CA ILE A 324 3.16 -13.56 -6.31
C ILE A 324 1.95 -14.26 -5.73
N LEU A 325 0.83 -14.20 -6.45
CA LEU A 325 -0.36 -14.98 -6.13
C LEU A 325 -0.21 -16.39 -6.70
N ASN A 326 -0.08 -17.37 -5.81
CA ASN A 326 -0.08 -18.78 -6.20
C ASN A 326 -1.50 -19.20 -6.57
N MET A 327 -1.77 -19.45 -7.85
CA MET A 327 -3.10 -19.82 -8.32
C MET A 327 -3.49 -21.26 -7.94
N VAL A 328 -2.54 -22.06 -7.43
CA VAL A 328 -2.82 -23.41 -6.90
C VAL A 328 -3.46 -23.33 -5.52
N THR A 329 -2.93 -22.47 -4.65
CA THR A 329 -3.32 -22.38 -3.24
C THR A 329 -4.12 -21.13 -2.90
N GLY A 330 -4.20 -20.16 -3.81
CA GLY A 330 -4.77 -18.83 -3.59
C GLY A 330 -4.03 -17.97 -2.57
N SER A 331 -2.82 -18.35 -2.17
CA SER A 331 -1.99 -17.58 -1.23
C SER A 331 -1.07 -16.59 -1.97
N THR A 332 -0.94 -15.39 -1.41
CA THR A 332 0.00 -14.38 -1.90
C THR A 332 1.32 -14.48 -1.15
N HIS A 333 2.40 -14.72 -1.88
CA HIS A 333 3.77 -14.71 -1.39
C HIS A 333 4.42 -13.38 -1.76
N VAL A 334 5.22 -12.80 -0.86
CA VAL A 334 5.87 -11.50 -1.08
C VAL A 334 7.36 -11.64 -0.85
N TYR A 335 8.14 -11.27 -1.86
CA TYR A 335 9.59 -11.42 -1.85
C TYR A 335 10.28 -10.07 -1.97
N PRO A 336 11.23 -9.73 -1.07
CA PRO A 336 12.09 -8.58 -1.25
C PRO A 336 13.12 -8.85 -2.34
N LEU A 337 13.29 -7.87 -3.23
CA LEU A 337 14.29 -7.90 -4.29
C LEU A 337 15.56 -7.17 -3.87
N ALA A 338 16.70 -7.87 -3.97
CA ALA A 338 18.01 -7.25 -3.83
C ALA A 338 18.49 -6.65 -5.16
N GLU A 339 19.41 -5.67 -5.10
CA GLU A 339 20.08 -5.17 -6.30
C GLU A 339 20.86 -6.31 -6.99
N GLY A 340 20.67 -6.46 -8.29
CA GLY A 340 21.29 -7.53 -9.09
C GLY A 340 20.64 -8.91 -8.95
N GLU A 341 19.52 -9.03 -8.23
CA GLU A 341 18.79 -10.29 -8.13
C GLU A 341 18.20 -10.74 -9.48
N THR A 342 18.44 -12.00 -9.85
CA THR A 342 17.97 -12.57 -11.12
C THR A 342 16.59 -13.23 -10.96
N LEU A 343 15.87 -13.38 -12.08
CA LEU A 343 14.61 -14.13 -12.10
C LEU A 343 14.78 -15.57 -11.58
N GLN A 344 15.90 -16.22 -11.88
CA GLN A 344 16.22 -17.56 -11.40
C GLN A 344 16.29 -17.61 -9.87
N SER A 345 16.93 -16.63 -9.22
CA SER A 345 16.96 -16.51 -7.75
C SER A 345 15.55 -16.43 -7.16
N ILE A 346 14.68 -15.62 -7.78
CA ILE A 346 13.28 -15.49 -7.34
C ILE A 346 12.55 -16.81 -7.54
N LYS A 347 12.70 -17.48 -8.69
CA LYS A 347 12.07 -18.78 -8.93
C LYS A 347 12.50 -19.86 -7.92
N ILE A 348 13.75 -19.86 -7.49
CA ILE A 348 14.22 -20.77 -6.42
C ILE A 348 13.50 -20.46 -5.10
N LYS A 349 13.33 -19.18 -4.74
CA LYS A 349 12.56 -18.79 -3.55
C LYS A 349 11.09 -19.22 -3.65
N ILE A 350 10.48 -19.05 -4.82
CA ILE A 350 9.12 -19.52 -5.11
C ILE A 350 9.01 -21.03 -4.95
N GLU A 351 9.99 -21.79 -5.45
CA GLU A 351 10.00 -23.25 -5.34
C GLU A 351 10.06 -23.69 -3.87
N ALA A 352 10.86 -23.02 -3.03
CA ALA A 352 10.95 -23.31 -1.61
C ALA A 352 9.61 -23.11 -0.86
N ASP A 353 8.85 -22.08 -1.21
CA ASP A 353 7.58 -21.75 -0.55
C ASP A 353 6.36 -22.47 -1.14
N THR A 354 6.41 -22.86 -2.42
CA THR A 354 5.25 -23.41 -3.16
C THR A 354 5.40 -24.89 -3.54
N GLY A 355 6.61 -25.42 -3.57
CA GLY A 355 6.92 -26.76 -4.08
C GLY A 355 6.75 -26.92 -5.60
N ILE A 356 6.62 -25.81 -6.35
CA ILE A 356 6.53 -25.82 -7.81
C ILE A 356 7.96 -25.69 -8.38
N PRO A 357 8.49 -26.70 -9.09
CA PRO A 357 9.85 -26.64 -9.63
C PRO A 357 10.03 -25.51 -10.64
N GLU A 358 11.20 -24.87 -10.67
CA GLU A 358 11.52 -23.71 -11.54
C GLU A 358 10.99 -23.84 -12.98
N GLN A 359 11.20 -25.01 -13.60
CA GLN A 359 10.81 -25.33 -14.98
C GLN A 359 9.28 -25.40 -15.21
N ASN A 360 8.50 -25.57 -14.14
CA ASN A 360 7.05 -25.63 -14.16
C ASN A 360 6.39 -24.35 -13.66
N GLN A 361 7.18 -23.36 -13.24
CA GLN A 361 6.66 -22.07 -12.79
C GLN A 361 6.33 -21.19 -13.99
N GLU A 362 5.04 -21.11 -14.31
CA GLU A 362 4.52 -20.16 -15.29
C GLU A 362 4.03 -18.90 -14.57
N LEU A 363 4.85 -17.84 -14.64
CA LEU A 363 4.56 -16.55 -14.03
C LEU A 363 3.96 -15.60 -15.06
N LEU A 364 2.71 -15.19 -14.84
CA LEU A 364 1.98 -14.27 -15.70
C LEU A 364 1.79 -12.90 -15.04
N GLN A 365 1.93 -11.84 -15.84
CA GLN A 365 1.44 -10.50 -15.50
C GLN A 365 -0.06 -10.40 -15.76
N GLU A 366 -0.71 -9.33 -15.27
CA GLU A 366 -2.13 -9.05 -15.54
C GLU A 366 -2.45 -9.01 -17.07
N GLY A 367 -1.50 -8.55 -17.89
CA GLY A 367 -1.61 -8.57 -19.36
C GLY A 367 -1.54 -9.96 -20.01
N GLY A 368 -1.39 -11.03 -19.22
CA GLY A 368 -1.20 -12.41 -19.67
C GLY A 368 0.15 -12.65 -20.34
N LEU A 369 1.14 -11.77 -20.12
CA LEU A 369 2.51 -11.95 -20.61
C LEU A 369 3.29 -12.82 -19.63
N VAL A 370 4.07 -13.76 -20.15
CA VAL A 370 4.98 -14.60 -19.36
C VAL A 370 6.20 -13.77 -18.98
N LEU A 371 6.63 -13.88 -17.73
CA LEU A 371 7.89 -13.29 -17.25
C LEU A 371 9.07 -13.92 -18.00
N PHE A 372 9.80 -13.08 -18.75
CA PHE A 372 10.70 -13.41 -19.85
C PHE A 372 11.68 -14.58 -19.61
N PRO A 373 11.78 -15.56 -20.54
CA PRO A 373 12.84 -16.57 -20.57
C PRO A 373 14.18 -16.12 -21.20
N GLU A 374 14.21 -15.04 -22.00
CA GLU A 374 15.34 -14.78 -22.93
C GLU A 374 16.05 -13.41 -22.84
N LYS A 375 15.68 -12.55 -21.88
CA LYS A 375 16.44 -11.31 -21.63
C LYS A 375 17.08 -11.37 -20.26
N HIS A 376 18.38 -11.69 -20.24
CA HIS A 376 19.28 -11.26 -19.18
C HIS A 376 19.20 -9.75 -19.11
N ASP A 377 18.38 -9.19 -18.24
CA ASP A 377 18.56 -7.80 -17.83
C ASP A 377 17.81 -7.55 -16.54
N ALA A 378 18.58 -7.35 -15.48
CA ALA A 378 18.14 -6.76 -14.22
C ALA A 378 17.43 -5.40 -14.40
N GLN A 379 17.44 -4.83 -15.62
CA GLN A 379 16.82 -3.55 -15.98
C GLN A 379 15.30 -3.49 -15.78
N TYR A 380 14.54 -4.57 -16.01
CA TYR A 380 13.06 -4.50 -15.92
C TYR A 380 12.52 -4.48 -14.48
N LEU A 381 13.23 -5.11 -13.54
CA LEU A 381 12.92 -5.00 -12.10
C LEU A 381 13.39 -3.65 -11.53
N THR A 382 14.40 -3.02 -12.13
CA THR A 382 14.83 -1.66 -11.76
C THR A 382 13.96 -0.55 -12.34
N ASP A 383 13.32 -0.75 -13.52
CA ASP A 383 12.38 0.20 -14.15
C ASP A 383 10.99 0.20 -13.51
N ILE A 384 10.76 -0.64 -12.49
CA ILE A 384 9.67 -0.44 -11.54
C ILE A 384 9.95 0.89 -10.82
N LYS A 385 9.42 1.98 -11.36
CA LYS A 385 9.44 3.31 -10.76
C LYS A 385 8.73 3.25 -9.41
N LEU A 386 9.46 2.94 -8.35
CA LEU A 386 9.05 3.26 -6.97
C LEU A 386 9.09 4.77 -6.82
N ASN A 387 7.94 5.38 -7.10
CA ASN A 387 7.47 6.67 -6.62
C ASN A 387 6.06 6.94 -7.13
N ASP A 388 5.60 6.16 -8.12
CA ASP A 388 4.23 6.27 -8.58
C ASP A 388 3.31 5.48 -7.64
N ALA A 389 2.46 6.22 -6.96
CA ALA A 389 1.53 5.76 -5.94
C ALA A 389 0.55 4.70 -6.50
N THR A 390 0.52 4.49 -7.81
CA THR A 390 -0.30 3.52 -8.55
C THR A 390 0.28 2.10 -8.59
N ALA A 391 1.50 1.87 -8.07
CA ALA A 391 2.29 0.67 -8.40
C ALA A 391 1.99 -0.65 -7.64
N ALA A 392 1.09 -0.66 -6.65
CA ALA A 392 0.79 -1.90 -5.92
C ALA A 392 0.08 -2.95 -6.82
N ASP A 393 -0.70 -2.49 -7.81
CA ASP A 393 -1.33 -3.37 -8.80
C ASP A 393 -0.38 -3.75 -9.96
N THR A 394 0.67 -2.98 -10.25
CA THR A 394 1.60 -3.28 -11.36
C THR A 394 2.68 -4.31 -11.01
N ASN A 395 2.85 -4.65 -9.72
CA ASN A 395 3.88 -5.59 -9.24
C ASN A 395 3.32 -6.94 -8.75
N LEU A 396 2.06 -7.26 -9.10
CA LEU A 396 1.45 -8.55 -8.83
C LEU A 396 1.62 -9.51 -10.02
N PHE A 397 2.14 -10.69 -9.73
CA PHE A 397 2.29 -11.79 -10.68
C PHE A 397 1.44 -12.98 -10.26
N PHE A 398 0.95 -13.72 -11.25
CA PHE A 398 0.13 -14.91 -11.07
C PHE A 398 0.96 -16.14 -11.40
N LEU A 399 1.16 -17.01 -10.41
CA LEU A 399 1.93 -18.24 -10.57
C LEU A 399 0.99 -19.41 -10.87
N PHE A 400 1.27 -20.10 -11.97
CA PHE A 400 0.62 -21.34 -12.38
C PHE A 400 1.64 -22.49 -12.39
N ASP A 401 1.17 -23.69 -12.05
CA ASP A 401 1.97 -24.93 -12.15
C ASP A 401 1.71 -25.60 -13.50
N GLY A 402 2.73 -25.63 -14.36
CA GLY A 402 2.66 -26.26 -15.68
C GLY A 402 2.42 -27.78 -15.66
N ARG A 403 2.55 -28.44 -14.51
CA ARG A 403 2.21 -29.87 -14.34
C ARG A 403 0.72 -30.10 -14.13
N LYS A 404 -0.04 -29.08 -13.68
CA LYS A 404 -1.45 -29.22 -13.33
C LYS A 404 -2.35 -29.01 -14.55
N VAL A 405 -3.12 -30.05 -14.88
CA VAL A 405 -4.16 -29.99 -15.92
C VAL A 405 -5.50 -29.46 -15.42
N ALA A 406 -5.72 -29.52 -14.10
CA ALA A 406 -6.90 -29.01 -13.43
C ALA A 406 -6.53 -28.49 -12.04
N TYR A 407 -7.22 -27.44 -11.61
CA TYR A 407 -7.09 -26.84 -10.29
C TYR A 407 -8.28 -27.28 -9.42
N GLU A 408 -8.03 -27.53 -8.14
CA GLU A 408 -9.10 -27.84 -7.19
C GLU A 408 -10.00 -26.63 -7.01
N SER A 409 -11.30 -26.86 -6.80
CA SER A 409 -12.29 -25.79 -6.66
C SER A 409 -12.27 -25.12 -5.28
N GLN A 410 -11.59 -25.73 -4.30
CA GLN A 410 -11.54 -25.24 -2.93
C GLN A 410 -10.16 -24.68 -2.61
N ILE A 411 -10.15 -23.41 -2.20
CA ILE A 411 -8.99 -22.70 -1.69
C ILE A 411 -9.24 -22.41 -0.22
N SER A 412 -8.23 -22.62 0.64
CA SER A 412 -8.34 -22.28 2.06
C SER A 412 -8.41 -20.77 2.24
N PRO A 413 -9.48 -20.23 2.86
CA PRO A 413 -9.58 -18.80 3.13
C PRO A 413 -8.54 -18.38 4.18
N ARG A 414 -8.26 -17.07 4.26
CA ARG A 414 -7.38 -16.51 5.29
C ARG A 414 -7.88 -16.87 6.69
N PRO A 415 -6.98 -17.12 7.66
CA PRO A 415 -7.37 -17.38 9.03
C PRO A 415 -8.06 -16.15 9.63
N HIS A 416 -9.08 -16.39 10.46
CA HIS A 416 -9.77 -15.33 11.18
C HIS A 416 -9.00 -14.94 12.45
N PRO A 417 -9.05 -13.65 12.87
CA PRO A 417 -8.62 -13.23 14.19
C PRO A 417 -9.34 -14.01 15.30
N GLU A 418 -8.65 -14.24 16.42
CA GLU A 418 -9.20 -14.97 17.59
C GLU A 418 -10.54 -14.42 18.08
N SER A 419 -10.70 -13.10 18.05
CA SER A 419 -11.93 -12.40 18.42
C SER A 419 -13.13 -12.76 17.53
N ILE A 420 -12.90 -13.02 16.24
CA ILE A 420 -13.95 -13.49 15.33
C ILE A 420 -14.29 -14.95 15.64
N ASN A 421 -13.29 -15.80 15.88
CA ASN A 421 -13.53 -17.19 16.26
C ASN A 421 -14.35 -17.29 17.55
N TYR A 422 -14.06 -16.41 18.52
CA TYR A 422 -14.80 -16.34 19.78
C TYR A 422 -16.29 -16.01 19.59
N ILE A 423 -16.61 -15.03 18.74
CA ILE A 423 -18.02 -14.66 18.49
C ILE A 423 -18.73 -15.67 17.58
N LEU A 424 -18.02 -16.33 16.67
CA LEU A 424 -18.60 -17.38 15.82
C LEU A 424 -19.01 -18.61 16.64
N GLN A 425 -18.29 -18.90 17.74
CA GLN A 425 -18.63 -19.99 18.66
C GLN A 425 -19.89 -19.69 19.48
N ASP A 426 -20.09 -18.44 19.92
CA ASP A 426 -21.31 -18.02 20.64
C ASP A 426 -21.82 -16.64 20.18
N PRO A 427 -22.59 -16.59 19.07
CA PRO A 427 -23.08 -15.33 18.52
C PRO A 427 -24.15 -14.63 19.37
N LYS A 428 -24.75 -15.33 20.34
CA LYS A 428 -25.84 -14.80 21.19
C LYS A 428 -25.33 -14.17 22.48
N ARG A 429 -24.03 -14.28 22.76
CA ARG A 429 -23.41 -13.68 23.94
C ARG A 429 -23.52 -12.16 23.91
N ASN A 430 -23.82 -11.59 25.08
CA ASN A 430 -23.81 -10.15 25.26
C ASN A 430 -22.37 -9.65 25.44
N PHE A 431 -22.01 -8.61 24.68
CA PHE A 431 -20.73 -7.92 24.74
C PHE A 431 -20.96 -6.44 25.05
N SER A 432 -19.96 -5.77 25.62
CA SER A 432 -19.98 -4.31 25.73
C SER A 432 -19.94 -3.65 24.35
N PHE A 433 -20.44 -2.41 24.24
CA PHE A 433 -20.40 -1.66 22.98
C PHE A 433 -18.98 -1.54 22.39
N LEU A 434 -17.95 -1.36 23.24
CA LEU A 434 -16.56 -1.27 22.78
C LEU A 434 -16.07 -2.60 22.18
N GLN A 435 -16.42 -3.73 22.79
CA GLN A 435 -16.11 -5.05 22.26
C GLN A 435 -16.86 -5.29 20.94
N LEU A 436 -18.16 -4.96 20.86
CA LEU A 436 -18.94 -5.07 19.63
C LEU A 436 -18.36 -4.23 18.50
N ARG A 437 -18.02 -2.96 18.76
CA ARG A 437 -17.41 -2.07 17.77
C ARG A 437 -16.14 -2.68 17.17
N LYS A 438 -15.28 -3.28 18.00
CA LYS A 438 -14.06 -3.96 17.55
C LYS A 438 -14.37 -5.20 16.71
N VAL A 439 -15.18 -6.12 17.25
CA VAL A 439 -15.44 -7.40 16.58
C VAL A 439 -16.22 -7.21 15.27
N TRP A 440 -17.23 -6.34 15.25
CA TRP A 440 -17.99 -6.05 14.02
C TRP A 440 -17.13 -5.39 12.95
N GLY A 441 -16.23 -4.47 13.33
CA GLY A 441 -15.24 -3.92 12.40
C GLY A 441 -14.33 -5.00 11.80
N GLN A 442 -13.85 -5.93 12.63
CA GLN A 442 -13.03 -7.05 12.18
C GLN A 442 -13.78 -8.04 11.28
N VAL A 443 -15.05 -8.33 11.56
CA VAL A 443 -15.91 -9.16 10.70
C VAL A 443 -16.14 -8.48 9.34
N TRP A 444 -16.46 -7.20 9.34
CA TRP A 444 -16.58 -6.42 8.10
C TRP A 444 -15.28 -6.44 7.29
N HIS A 445 -14.13 -6.26 7.95
CA HIS A 445 -12.82 -6.32 7.31
C HIS A 445 -12.52 -7.71 6.72
N ALA A 446 -12.89 -8.79 7.42
CA ALA A 446 -12.75 -10.15 6.92
C ALA A 446 -13.58 -10.38 5.65
N ILE A 447 -14.83 -9.90 5.61
CA ILE A 447 -15.69 -9.97 4.42
C ILE A 447 -15.11 -9.15 3.27
N ARG A 448 -14.62 -7.93 3.55
CA ARG A 448 -13.94 -7.10 2.55
C ARG A 448 -12.72 -7.83 1.97
N SER A 449 -11.91 -8.45 2.83
CA SER A 449 -10.71 -9.19 2.44
C SER A 449 -11.06 -10.40 1.56
N LEU A 450 -12.14 -11.13 1.86
CA LEU A 450 -12.64 -12.21 1.00
C LEU A 450 -13.03 -11.70 -0.39
N ASN A 451 -13.68 -10.54 -0.48
CA ASN A 451 -14.02 -9.93 -1.77
C ASN A 451 -12.76 -9.48 -2.53
N GLU A 452 -11.76 -8.91 -1.85
CA GLU A 452 -10.48 -8.54 -2.47
C GLU A 452 -9.73 -9.77 -3.00
N ASP A 453 -9.64 -10.85 -2.20
CA ASP A 453 -9.00 -12.11 -2.60
C ASP A 453 -9.70 -12.74 -3.81
N PHE A 454 -11.04 -12.75 -3.83
CA PHE A 454 -11.82 -13.23 -4.97
C PHE A 454 -11.52 -12.43 -6.25
N ASN A 455 -11.47 -11.10 -6.15
CA ASN A 455 -11.15 -10.24 -7.29
C ASN A 455 -9.73 -10.51 -7.81
N GLN A 456 -8.75 -10.76 -6.93
CA GLN A 456 -7.39 -11.09 -7.35
C GLN A 456 -7.30 -12.46 -8.05
N LEU A 457 -8.02 -13.47 -7.57
CA LEU A 457 -8.13 -14.75 -8.27
C LEU A 457 -8.76 -14.59 -9.66
N GLN A 458 -9.79 -13.74 -9.78
CA GLN A 458 -10.40 -13.44 -11.06
C GLN A 458 -9.42 -12.72 -12.01
N LYS A 459 -8.60 -11.78 -11.50
CA LYS A 459 -7.53 -11.16 -12.30
C LYS A 459 -6.53 -12.21 -12.82
N GLY A 460 -6.14 -13.17 -11.98
CA GLY A 460 -5.26 -14.27 -12.39
C GLY A 460 -5.88 -15.15 -13.48
N GLN A 461 -7.15 -15.51 -13.35
CA GLN A 461 -7.87 -16.26 -14.37
C GLN A 461 -7.97 -15.49 -15.70
N ARG A 462 -8.19 -14.17 -15.66
CA ARG A 462 -8.16 -13.30 -16.85
C ARG A 462 -6.77 -13.23 -17.48
N ALA A 463 -5.71 -13.19 -16.67
CA ALA A 463 -4.33 -13.21 -17.17
C ALA A 463 -4.04 -14.51 -17.94
N ALA A 464 -4.41 -15.67 -17.39
CA ALA A 464 -4.32 -16.96 -18.08
C ALA A 464 -5.14 -16.99 -19.38
N MET A 465 -6.36 -16.46 -19.37
CA MET A 465 -7.20 -16.37 -20.57
C MET A 465 -6.55 -15.50 -21.67
N ARG A 466 -5.98 -14.35 -21.30
CA ARG A 466 -5.24 -13.48 -22.24
C ARG A 466 -4.03 -14.19 -22.83
N ASN A 467 -3.31 -14.96 -22.02
CA ASN A 467 -2.18 -15.77 -22.47
C ASN A 467 -2.64 -16.84 -23.49
N LEU A 468 -3.70 -17.59 -23.16
CA LEU A 468 -4.30 -18.59 -24.05
C LEU A 468 -4.75 -17.99 -25.39
N LEU A 469 -5.42 -16.85 -25.38
CA LEU A 469 -5.84 -16.15 -26.60
C LEU A 469 -4.65 -15.76 -27.48
N ARG A 470 -3.52 -15.38 -26.87
CA ARG A 470 -2.28 -15.07 -27.60
C ARG A 470 -1.70 -16.32 -28.26
N HIS A 471 -1.61 -17.44 -27.54
CA HIS A 471 -1.17 -18.71 -28.12
C HIS A 471 -2.09 -19.18 -29.24
N ASN A 472 -3.41 -19.08 -29.06
CA ASN A 472 -4.39 -19.44 -30.09
C ASN A 472 -4.25 -18.58 -31.35
N SER A 473 -3.95 -17.27 -31.20
CA SER A 473 -3.67 -16.39 -32.33
C SER A 473 -2.44 -16.85 -33.12
N THR A 474 -1.33 -17.16 -32.42
CA THR A 474 -0.10 -17.67 -33.06
C THR A 474 -0.33 -19.00 -33.74
N LEU A 475 -1.03 -19.93 -33.09
CA LEU A 475 -1.36 -21.23 -33.65
C LEU A 475 -2.26 -21.10 -34.88
N SER A 476 -3.22 -20.19 -34.86
CA SER A 476 -4.08 -19.89 -36.01
C SER A 476 -3.29 -19.34 -37.20
N LYS A 477 -2.31 -18.45 -36.95
CA LYS A 477 -1.39 -17.97 -38.00
C LYS A 477 -0.58 -19.11 -38.61
N MET A 478 -0.01 -19.98 -37.77
CA MET A 478 0.73 -21.17 -38.23
C MET A 478 -0.17 -22.13 -39.02
N LYS A 479 -1.41 -22.35 -38.57
CA LYS A 479 -2.39 -23.17 -39.29
C LYS A 479 -2.65 -22.63 -40.69
N ASN A 480 -2.85 -21.32 -40.82
CA ASN A 480 -3.12 -20.68 -42.10
C ASN A 480 -1.89 -20.76 -43.03
N ALA A 481 -0.68 -20.56 -42.50
CA ALA A 481 0.56 -20.72 -43.25
C ALA A 481 0.75 -22.17 -43.74
N MET A 482 0.52 -23.15 -42.86
CA MET A 482 0.59 -24.57 -43.19
C MET A 482 -0.44 -24.97 -44.24
N ALA A 483 -1.67 -24.46 -44.15
CA ALA A 483 -2.71 -24.69 -45.16
C ALA A 483 -2.30 -24.11 -46.52
N SER A 484 -1.73 -22.90 -46.54
CA SER A 484 -1.22 -22.27 -47.76
C SER A 484 -0.06 -23.07 -48.38
N LEU A 485 0.92 -23.49 -47.58
CA LEU A 485 2.04 -24.32 -48.03
C LEU A 485 1.56 -25.67 -48.56
N SER A 486 0.58 -26.30 -47.91
CA SER A 486 -0.02 -27.55 -48.38
C SER A 486 -0.73 -27.38 -49.73
N GLN A 487 -1.43 -26.26 -49.95
CA GLN A 487 -2.06 -25.97 -51.24
C GLN A 487 -1.02 -25.73 -52.35
N GLN A 488 0.06 -25.00 -52.05
CA GLN A 488 1.16 -24.78 -52.99
C GLN A 488 1.88 -26.09 -53.34
N LEU A 489 2.13 -26.95 -52.35
CA LEU A 489 2.72 -28.26 -52.57
C LEU A 489 1.82 -29.10 -53.47
N LYS A 490 0.51 -29.16 -53.19
CA LYS A 490 -0.46 -29.87 -54.03
C LYS A 490 -0.41 -29.37 -55.48
N ALA A 491 -0.46 -28.05 -55.70
CA ALA A 491 -0.40 -27.48 -57.05
C ALA A 491 0.91 -27.80 -57.79
N LYS A 492 2.05 -27.79 -57.08
CA LYS A 492 3.35 -28.18 -57.66
C LYS A 492 3.43 -29.67 -57.98
N LEU A 493 2.89 -30.53 -57.12
CA LEU A 493 2.82 -31.98 -57.36
C LEU A 493 1.90 -32.28 -58.54
N ASP A 494 0.73 -31.65 -58.63
CA ASP A 494 -0.19 -31.81 -59.76
C ASP A 494 0.47 -31.38 -61.08
N PHE A 495 1.13 -30.22 -61.10
CA PHE A 495 1.90 -29.74 -62.26
C PHE A 495 3.03 -30.71 -62.66
N PHE A 496 3.80 -31.18 -61.68
CA PHE A 496 4.90 -32.12 -61.93
C PHE A 496 4.39 -33.47 -62.46
N LYS A 497 3.30 -34.00 -61.89
CA LYS A 497 2.64 -35.24 -62.36
C LYS A 497 2.19 -35.11 -63.81
N THR A 498 1.59 -33.98 -64.19
CA THR A 498 1.24 -33.73 -65.59
C THR A 498 2.48 -33.64 -66.49
N SER A 499 3.53 -32.95 -66.05
CA SER A 499 4.78 -32.81 -66.83
C SER A 499 5.46 -34.16 -67.07
N ILE A 500 5.66 -34.95 -66.02
CA ILE A 500 6.39 -36.23 -66.12
C ILE A 500 5.61 -37.27 -66.94
N GLN A 501 4.27 -37.26 -66.86
CA GLN A 501 3.43 -38.12 -67.69
C GLN A 501 3.58 -37.78 -69.18
N ILE A 502 3.57 -36.48 -69.54
CA ILE A 502 3.77 -36.04 -70.92
C ILE A 502 5.17 -36.44 -71.41
N ASP A 503 6.20 -36.23 -70.60
CA ASP A 503 7.58 -36.60 -70.94
C ASP A 503 7.71 -38.12 -71.16
N LEU A 504 7.09 -38.94 -70.31
CA LEU A 504 7.06 -40.39 -70.43
C LEU A 504 6.28 -40.86 -71.67
N GLU A 505 5.11 -40.29 -71.95
CA GLU A 505 4.31 -40.60 -73.14
C GLU A 505 5.05 -40.26 -74.43
N LYS A 506 5.59 -39.03 -74.52
CA LYS A 506 6.33 -38.58 -75.71
C LYS A 506 7.65 -39.32 -75.88
N TYR A 507 8.32 -39.68 -74.79
CA TYR A 507 9.48 -40.56 -74.85
C TYR A 507 9.12 -41.92 -75.43
N ASN A 508 8.00 -42.53 -75.02
CA ASN A 508 7.54 -43.82 -75.54
C ASN A 508 7.17 -43.77 -77.02
N GLU A 509 6.52 -42.70 -77.49
CA GLU A 509 6.17 -42.51 -78.91
C GLU A 509 7.41 -42.46 -79.83
N GLN A 510 8.54 -41.90 -79.35
CA GLN A 510 9.75 -41.73 -80.16
C GLN A 510 10.74 -42.92 -80.09
N ILE A 511 10.46 -43.98 -79.33
CA ILE A 511 11.42 -45.09 -79.11
C ILE A 511 11.87 -45.75 -80.43
N GLU A 512 10.98 -45.86 -81.42
CA GLU A 512 11.29 -46.51 -82.70
C GLU A 512 12.15 -45.66 -83.65
N PHE A 513 12.13 -44.32 -83.53
CA PHE A 513 12.72 -43.41 -84.52
C PHE A 513 13.65 -42.33 -83.93
N GLY A 514 13.82 -42.29 -82.60
CA GLY A 514 14.49 -41.20 -81.88
C GLY A 514 15.62 -41.64 -80.94
N ILE A 515 15.86 -40.85 -79.88
CA ILE A 515 16.92 -41.09 -78.89
C ILE A 515 16.42 -42.05 -77.80
N THR A 516 17.12 -43.16 -77.57
CA THR A 516 16.80 -44.15 -76.54
C THR A 516 17.82 -44.14 -75.39
N SER A 517 17.35 -44.03 -74.14
CA SER A 517 18.15 -44.12 -72.91
C SER A 517 17.38 -44.83 -71.80
N GLU A 518 17.70 -46.10 -71.53
CA GLU A 518 17.07 -46.88 -70.45
C GLU A 518 17.32 -46.27 -69.06
N LYS A 519 18.50 -45.69 -68.84
CA LYS A 519 18.84 -45.02 -67.58
C LYS A 519 17.93 -43.83 -67.30
N LEU A 520 17.56 -43.07 -68.33
CA LEU A 520 16.67 -41.91 -68.21
C LEU A 520 15.24 -42.37 -67.90
N LEU A 521 14.75 -43.41 -68.58
CA LEU A 521 13.42 -43.96 -68.36
C LEU A 521 13.24 -44.51 -66.93
N LEU A 522 14.24 -45.23 -66.42
CA LEU A 522 14.24 -45.73 -65.03
C LEU A 522 14.22 -44.56 -64.03
N ALA A 523 15.05 -43.53 -64.24
CA ALA A 523 15.09 -42.36 -63.37
C ALA A 523 13.76 -41.58 -63.37
N TRP A 524 13.11 -41.41 -64.52
CA TRP A 524 11.80 -40.73 -64.59
C TRP A 524 10.68 -41.54 -63.92
N LYS A 525 10.67 -42.87 -64.09
CA LYS A 525 9.72 -43.74 -63.37
C LYS A 525 9.93 -43.70 -61.84
N GLU A 526 11.17 -43.61 -61.38
CA GLU A 526 11.48 -43.45 -59.96
C GLU A 526 11.03 -42.08 -59.41
N MET A 527 11.21 -41.01 -60.19
CA MET A 527 10.71 -39.67 -59.84
C MET A 527 9.18 -39.63 -59.73
N GLU A 528 8.46 -40.29 -60.64
CA GLU A 528 7.00 -40.42 -60.60
C GLU A 528 6.53 -41.12 -59.31
N GLN A 529 7.13 -42.25 -58.98
CA GLN A 529 6.81 -43.01 -57.75
C GLN A 529 7.12 -42.22 -56.47
N THR A 530 8.23 -41.47 -56.46
CA THR A 530 8.63 -40.65 -55.31
C THR A 530 7.62 -39.53 -55.01
N VAL A 531 7.14 -38.86 -56.06
CA VAL A 531 6.14 -37.79 -55.97
C VAL A 531 4.78 -38.30 -55.47
N GLU A 532 4.43 -39.56 -55.77
CA GLU A 532 3.23 -40.22 -55.27
C GLU A 532 3.26 -40.43 -53.75
N LEU A 533 4.43 -40.73 -53.19
CA LEU A 533 4.62 -40.89 -51.74
C LEU A 533 4.50 -39.55 -51.00
N CYS A 534 5.01 -38.46 -51.58
CA CYS A 534 4.92 -37.12 -50.99
C CYS A 534 3.47 -36.59 -50.91
N GLY A 535 2.61 -36.94 -51.88
CA GLY A 535 1.22 -36.46 -51.97
C GLY A 535 0.24 -37.08 -50.96
N ARG A 536 0.53 -38.29 -50.45
CA ARG A 536 -0.38 -39.02 -49.53
C ARG A 536 -0.43 -38.45 -48.11
N VAL A 537 0.54 -37.62 -47.72
CA VAL A 537 0.64 -37.02 -46.38
C VAL A 537 -0.29 -35.79 -46.20
N SER A 538 -0.88 -35.26 -47.28
CA SER A 538 -1.44 -33.90 -47.30
C SER A 538 -2.96 -33.73 -47.02
N CYS A 539 -3.82 -34.75 -47.18
CA CYS A 539 -5.27 -34.49 -47.21
C CYS A 539 -6.12 -35.01 -46.04
N ASN A 540 -5.76 -36.14 -45.41
CA ASN A 540 -6.61 -36.75 -44.37
C ASN A 540 -6.14 -36.52 -42.93
N SER A 541 -4.88 -36.12 -42.72
CA SER A 541 -4.24 -35.98 -41.41
C SER A 541 -4.34 -34.58 -40.78
N LEU A 542 -4.80 -33.56 -41.53
CA LEU A 542 -4.79 -32.16 -41.10
C LEU A 542 -6.12 -31.64 -40.53
N LYS A 543 -7.12 -32.51 -40.31
CA LYS A 543 -8.33 -32.15 -39.55
C LYS A 543 -8.04 -32.11 -38.04
N ILE A 544 -7.23 -31.15 -37.60
CA ILE A 544 -7.17 -30.79 -36.18
C ILE A 544 -8.43 -29.96 -35.90
N ARG A 545 -9.49 -30.62 -35.40
CA ARG A 545 -10.63 -29.93 -34.78
C ARG A 545 -10.15 -29.34 -33.46
N PHE A 546 -9.83 -28.06 -33.44
CA PHE A 546 -9.87 -27.31 -32.19
C PHE A 546 -11.34 -27.03 -31.90
N ALA A 547 -11.86 -27.61 -30.81
CA ALA A 547 -13.14 -27.21 -30.26
C ALA A 547 -13.08 -25.71 -29.98
N THR A 548 -13.90 -24.94 -30.68
CA THR A 548 -14.28 -23.61 -30.25
C THR A 548 -14.96 -23.77 -28.89
N VAL A 549 -14.30 -23.28 -27.85
CA VAL A 549 -14.95 -23.03 -26.56
C VAL A 549 -15.82 -21.80 -26.78
N GLU A 550 -17.12 -22.01 -26.97
CA GLU A 550 -18.13 -20.95 -26.77
C GLU A 550 -18.29 -20.64 -25.29
#